data_AF-A0A0S8KU41-F1
#
_entry.id   AF-A0A0S8KU41-F1
#
_cell.length_a   1.000
_cell.length_b   1.000
_cell.length_c   1.000
_cell.angle_alpha   90.00
_cell.angle_beta   90.00
_cell.angle_gamma   90.00
#
_symmetry.space_group_name_H-M   'P 1'
#
loop_
_entity.id
_entity.type
_entity.pdbx_description
1 polymer ?
#
loop_
_entity_poly.entity_id
_entity_poly.type
_entity_poly.pdbx_seq_one_letter_code
_entity_poly.pdbx_strand_id
1 'polypeptide(L)'
;MTKAGKSRSYNITKAYQLKMLAASAAGGIIAGIVTAHIRLHLGLPGHKVLFWLTPVIIVRLLGRCKAGATTGAITAALTCFVLGGHLAGGIFGLPLIGFAGIILDVVINSLEKRQTPVYQAIVAISITAMIANLLCFTKRLLVPAGPSPRFLFGQPGLWSNLISYAFFGLSAGLIAVVFVYVTNRYKNRRRIK
;
A
#
# COMPACT_ATOMS: atom_id res chain seq x y z
N MET A 1 2.76 21.81 -35.39
CA MET A 1 1.94 21.09 -34.38
C MET A 1 0.92 22.08 -33.79
N THR A 2 -0.35 21.99 -34.21
CA THR A 2 -1.38 23.02 -33.94
C THR A 2 -1.85 23.01 -32.48
N LYS A 3 -2.26 24.16 -31.93
CA LYS A 3 -2.81 24.28 -30.55
C LYS A 3 -3.95 23.31 -30.27
N ALA A 4 -4.76 22.98 -31.28
CA ALA A 4 -5.83 21.98 -31.20
C ALA A 4 -5.34 20.56 -30.89
N GLY A 5 -4.18 20.16 -31.42
CA GLY A 5 -3.57 18.84 -31.17
C GLY A 5 -3.06 18.68 -29.74
N LYS A 6 -2.51 19.74 -29.12
CA LYS A 6 -2.07 19.72 -27.72
C LYS A 6 -3.24 19.57 -26.74
N SER A 7 -4.37 20.24 -27.01
CA SER A 7 -5.57 20.15 -26.16
C SER A 7 -6.19 18.74 -26.15
N ARG A 8 -6.28 18.08 -27.32
CA ARG A 8 -6.84 16.72 -27.43
C ARG A 8 -6.00 15.68 -26.69
N SER A 9 -4.67 15.76 -26.81
CA SER A 9 -3.74 14.84 -26.14
C SER A 9 -3.80 14.95 -24.60
N TYR A 10 -3.94 16.18 -24.09
CA TYR A 10 -4.08 16.44 -22.66
C TYR A 10 -5.36 15.82 -22.08
N ASN A 11 -6.50 15.97 -22.77
CA ASN A 11 -7.78 15.45 -22.31
C ASN A 11 -7.81 13.91 -22.27
N ILE A 12 -7.19 13.23 -23.23
CA ILE A 12 -7.07 11.76 -23.25
C ILE A 12 -6.24 11.27 -22.05
N THR A 13 -5.13 11.95 -21.77
CA THR A 13 -4.25 11.59 -20.65
C THR A 13 -4.96 11.76 -19.30
N LYS A 14 -5.72 12.85 -19.14
CA LYS A 14 -6.55 13.08 -17.93
C LYS A 14 -7.60 12.01 -17.73
N ALA A 15 -8.36 11.67 -18.77
CA ALA A 15 -9.41 10.66 -18.69
C ALA A 15 -8.84 9.29 -18.30
N TYR A 16 -7.67 8.91 -18.83
CA TYR A 16 -6.99 7.68 -18.45
C TYR A 16 -6.53 7.70 -16.98
N GLN A 17 -5.93 8.81 -16.52
CA GLN A 17 -5.52 8.94 -15.12
C GLN A 17 -6.70 8.85 -14.16
N LEU A 18 -7.84 9.46 -14.48
CA LEU A 18 -9.05 9.36 -13.67
C LEU A 18 -9.57 7.92 -13.58
N LYS A 19 -9.59 7.17 -14.69
CA LYS A 19 -9.97 5.76 -14.69
C LYS A 19 -9.05 4.91 -13.80
N MET A 20 -7.75 5.15 -13.86
CA MET A 20 -6.78 4.40 -13.05
C MET A 20 -6.82 4.79 -11.58
N LEU A 21 -7.14 6.05 -11.27
CA LEU A 21 -7.39 6.52 -9.92
C LEU A 21 -8.64 5.87 -9.34
N ALA A 22 -9.73 5.81 -10.12
CA ALA A 22 -10.96 5.12 -9.73
C ALA A 22 -10.75 3.63 -9.50
N ALA A 23 -9.95 2.96 -10.35
CA ALA A 23 -9.56 1.57 -10.14
C ALA A 23 -8.75 1.39 -8.84
N SER A 24 -7.85 2.33 -8.52
CA SER A 24 -7.09 2.32 -7.26
C SER A 24 -7.99 2.51 -6.04
N ALA A 25 -8.97 3.41 -6.12
CA ALA A 25 -9.99 3.60 -5.10
C ALA A 25 -10.84 2.34 -4.90
N ALA A 26 -11.31 1.71 -5.98
CA ALA A 26 -12.08 0.47 -5.92
C ALA A 26 -11.28 -0.68 -5.31
N GLY A 27 -10.01 -0.83 -5.71
CA GLY A 27 -9.09 -1.80 -5.10
C GLY A 27 -8.89 -1.55 -3.61
N GLY A 28 -8.77 -0.28 -3.21
CA GLY A 28 -8.73 0.12 -1.81
C GLY A 28 -10.00 -0.25 -1.04
N ILE A 29 -11.18 0.04 -1.58
CA ILE A 29 -12.48 -0.34 -0.98
C ILE A 29 -12.54 -1.85 -0.72
N ILE A 30 -12.24 -2.67 -1.73
CA ILE A 30 -12.22 -4.14 -1.61
C ILE A 30 -11.26 -4.56 -0.50
N ALA A 31 -10.04 -4.01 -0.51
CA ALA A 31 -9.03 -4.30 0.49
C ALA A 31 -9.46 -3.88 1.91
N GLY A 32 -10.17 -2.76 2.05
CA GLY A 32 -10.76 -2.29 3.29
C GLY A 32 -11.84 -3.22 3.82
N ILE A 33 -12.77 -3.67 2.96
CA ILE A 33 -13.81 -4.66 3.30
C ILE A 33 -13.16 -5.95 3.82
N VAL A 34 -12.20 -6.48 3.06
CA VAL A 34 -11.46 -7.71 3.41
C VAL A 34 -10.76 -7.54 4.76
N THR A 35 -10.07 -6.42 4.98
CA THR A 35 -9.35 -6.15 6.22
C THR A 35 -10.28 -5.97 7.43
N ALA A 36 -11.49 -5.46 7.22
CA ALA A 36 -12.48 -5.31 8.28
C ALA A 36 -13.05 -6.66 8.76
N HIS A 37 -13.28 -7.59 7.83
CA HIS A 37 -13.92 -8.87 8.14
C HIS A 37 -12.94 -9.98 8.53
N ILE A 38 -11.70 -9.94 8.02
CA ILE A 38 -10.70 -10.97 8.34
C ILE A 38 -10.17 -10.76 9.76
N ARG A 39 -10.70 -11.55 10.70
CA ARG A 39 -10.17 -11.71 12.06
C ARG A 39 -9.06 -12.77 12.09
N LEU A 40 -7.91 -12.47 11.50
CA LEU A 40 -6.74 -13.33 11.66
C LEU A 40 -6.16 -13.17 13.06
N HIS A 41 -6.38 -14.18 13.89
CA HIS A 41 -5.69 -14.32 15.18
C HIS A 41 -4.32 -14.95 14.96
N LEU A 42 -3.49 -14.35 14.09
CA LEU A 42 -2.11 -14.81 13.88
C LEU A 42 -1.21 -14.59 15.12
N GLY A 43 -1.72 -13.95 16.18
CA GLY A 43 -0.97 -13.62 17.40
C GLY A 43 0.12 -12.55 17.19
N LEU A 44 0.51 -12.29 15.95
CA LEU A 44 1.58 -11.36 15.59
C LEU A 44 1.01 -10.01 15.12
N PRO A 45 1.52 -8.87 15.61
CA PRO A 45 1.03 -7.57 15.17
C PRO A 45 1.59 -7.20 13.80
N GLY A 46 0.84 -6.40 13.05
CA GLY A 46 1.26 -5.93 11.72
C GLY A 46 0.81 -6.81 10.55
N HIS A 47 0.36 -8.05 10.78
CA HIS A 47 -0.07 -8.96 9.70
C HIS A 47 -1.22 -8.41 8.83
N LYS A 48 -2.07 -7.53 9.39
CA LYS A 48 -3.16 -6.88 8.65
C LYS A 48 -2.67 -6.13 7.41
N VAL A 49 -1.40 -5.69 7.40
CA VAL A 49 -0.78 -5.04 6.24
C VAL A 49 -0.83 -5.87 4.97
N LEU A 50 -0.79 -7.20 5.08
CA LEU A 50 -0.90 -8.09 3.91
C LEU A 50 -2.25 -7.94 3.20
N PHE A 51 -3.33 -7.65 3.92
CA PHE A 51 -4.67 -7.58 3.36
C PHE A 51 -5.01 -6.25 2.73
N TRP A 52 -4.40 -5.16 3.18
CA TRP A 52 -4.65 -3.84 2.62
C TRP A 52 -3.52 -3.33 1.74
N LEU A 53 -2.27 -3.47 2.15
CA LEU A 53 -1.13 -2.88 1.44
C LEU A 53 -0.80 -3.65 0.16
N THR A 54 -0.83 -4.98 0.20
CA THR A 54 -0.55 -5.82 -0.98
C THR A 54 -1.49 -5.52 -2.15
N PRO A 55 -2.83 -5.55 -2.02
CA PRO A 55 -3.71 -5.20 -3.13
C PRO A 55 -3.56 -3.74 -3.56
N VAL A 56 -3.30 -2.80 -2.64
CA VAL A 56 -3.06 -1.38 -2.99
C VAL A 56 -1.80 -1.23 -3.87
N ILE A 57 -0.69 -1.89 -3.51
CA ILE A 57 0.54 -1.87 -4.32
C ILE A 57 0.30 -2.55 -5.68
N ILE A 58 -0.39 -3.70 -5.70
CA ILE A 58 -0.70 -4.41 -6.95
C ILE A 58 -1.48 -3.50 -7.91
N VAL A 59 -2.57 -2.89 -7.43
CA VAL A 59 -3.41 -2.03 -8.27
C VAL A 59 -2.64 -0.79 -8.73
N ARG A 60 -1.81 -0.21 -7.86
CA ARG A 60 -0.93 0.91 -8.22
C ARG A 60 0.05 0.54 -9.34
N LEU A 61 0.70 -0.62 -9.25
CA LEU A 61 1.70 -1.07 -10.23
C LEU A 61 1.05 -1.47 -11.57
N LEU A 62 -0.14 -2.07 -11.53
CA LEU A 62 -0.90 -2.42 -12.74
C LEU A 62 -1.48 -1.18 -13.43
N GLY A 63 -2.03 -0.25 -12.66
CA GLY A 63 -2.70 0.96 -13.18
C GLY A 63 -1.75 2.09 -13.57
N ARG A 64 -0.50 2.09 -13.07
CA ARG A 64 0.51 3.14 -13.33
C ARG A 64 0.01 4.58 -13.05
N CYS A 65 -0.89 4.73 -12.07
CA CYS A 65 -1.41 6.03 -11.68
C CYS A 65 -0.48 6.69 -10.66
N LYS A 66 -0.10 7.96 -10.85
CA LYS A 66 0.91 8.63 -9.99
C LYS A 66 0.57 8.65 -8.50
N ALA A 67 -0.72 8.67 -8.14
CA ALA A 67 -1.23 8.76 -6.77
C ALA A 67 -2.07 7.52 -6.39
N GLY A 68 -1.85 6.39 -7.06
CA GLY A 68 -2.67 5.19 -6.90
C GLY A 68 -2.51 4.54 -5.53
N ALA A 69 -1.29 4.47 -4.98
CA ALA A 69 -1.07 3.86 -3.67
C ALA A 69 -1.70 4.69 -2.56
N THR A 70 -1.53 6.01 -2.61
CA THR A 70 -2.14 6.95 -1.65
C THR A 70 -3.66 6.86 -1.68
N THR A 71 -4.26 6.90 -2.86
CA THR A 71 -5.72 6.84 -3.02
C THR A 71 -6.27 5.49 -2.55
N GLY A 72 -5.63 4.39 -2.94
CA GLY A 72 -6.02 3.04 -2.51
C GLY A 72 -5.88 2.86 -0.99
N ALA A 73 -4.80 3.37 -0.39
CA ALA A 73 -4.57 3.28 1.05
C ALA A 73 -5.61 4.07 1.86
N ILE A 74 -5.90 5.32 1.46
CA ILE A 74 -6.90 6.16 2.12
C ILE A 74 -8.30 5.54 2.00
N THR A 75 -8.67 5.08 0.80
CA THR A 75 -9.98 4.44 0.59
C THR A 75 -10.12 3.12 1.33
N ALA A 76 -9.05 2.31 1.43
CA ALA A 76 -9.03 1.11 2.26
C ALA A 76 -9.22 1.45 3.75
N ALA A 77 -8.54 2.48 4.24
CA ALA A 77 -8.65 2.92 5.61
C ALA A 77 -10.05 3.45 5.95
N LEU A 78 -10.61 4.31 5.10
CA LEU A 78 -11.96 4.84 5.25
C LEU A 78 -13.01 3.73 5.21
N THR A 79 -12.90 2.81 4.26
CA THR A 79 -13.85 1.69 4.12
C THR A 79 -13.78 0.77 5.34
N CYS A 80 -12.57 0.45 5.80
CA CYS A 80 -12.39 -0.35 7.01
C CYS A 80 -12.99 0.35 8.24
N PHE A 81 -12.80 1.66 8.37
CA PHE A 81 -13.36 2.47 9.45
C PHE A 81 -14.89 2.50 9.44
N VAL A 82 -15.50 2.74 8.28
CA VAL A 82 -16.98 2.75 8.11
C VAL A 82 -17.60 1.40 8.51
N LEU A 83 -16.88 0.30 8.28
CA LEU A 83 -17.31 -1.05 8.66
C LEU A 83 -17.01 -1.42 10.13
N GLY A 84 -16.61 -0.46 10.97
CA GLY A 84 -16.27 -0.68 12.38
C GLY A 84 -14.90 -1.33 12.60
N GLY A 85 -14.07 -1.45 11.56
CA GLY A 85 -12.71 -1.95 11.64
C GLY A 85 -11.72 -0.85 12.03
N HIS A 86 -10.65 -1.23 12.74
CA HIS A 86 -9.58 -0.31 13.13
C HIS A 86 -8.28 -0.60 12.36
N LEU A 87 -8.16 0.00 11.17
CA LEU A 87 -6.89 0.14 10.47
C LEU A 87 -6.05 1.25 11.13
N ALA A 88 -4.77 1.00 11.39
CA ALA A 88 -3.83 1.97 11.96
C ALA A 88 -4.35 2.83 13.16
N GLY A 89 -5.26 2.33 13.99
CA GLY A 89 -5.76 3.07 15.16
C GLY A 89 -6.98 3.95 14.89
N GLY A 90 -7.72 3.67 13.82
CA GLY A 90 -8.95 4.40 13.49
C GLY A 90 -8.66 5.72 12.79
N ILE A 91 -9.49 6.74 13.04
CA ILE A 91 -9.45 8.01 12.31
C ILE A 91 -8.12 8.76 12.48
N PHE A 92 -7.49 8.66 13.65
CA PHE A 92 -6.16 9.23 13.92
C PHE A 92 -5.04 8.57 13.11
N GLY A 93 -5.25 7.34 12.62
CA GLY A 93 -4.31 6.63 11.77
C GLY A 93 -4.36 7.04 10.29
N LEU A 94 -5.41 7.74 9.85
CA LEU A 94 -5.59 8.11 8.44
C LEU A 94 -4.44 8.94 7.88
N PRO A 95 -3.93 9.99 8.56
CA PRO A 95 -2.80 10.76 8.06
C PRO A 95 -1.54 9.90 7.88
N LEU A 96 -1.28 8.96 8.80
CA LEU A 96 -0.13 8.05 8.70
C LEU A 96 -0.29 7.08 7.51
N ILE A 97 -1.48 6.53 7.29
CA ILE A 97 -1.77 5.68 6.13
C ILE A 97 -1.61 6.47 4.82
N GLY A 98 -2.11 7.71 4.78
CA GLY A 98 -1.94 8.60 3.64
C GLY A 98 -0.45 8.86 3.36
N PHE A 99 0.32 9.19 4.39
CA PHE A 99 1.76 9.42 4.25
C PHE A 99 2.53 8.17 3.78
N ALA A 100 2.18 7.00 4.30
CA ALA A 100 2.71 5.71 3.84
C ALA A 100 2.43 5.48 2.35
N GLY A 101 1.22 5.81 1.89
CA GLY A 101 0.85 5.77 0.48
C GLY A 101 1.64 6.75 -0.39
N ILE A 102 1.87 7.97 0.09
CA ILE A 102 2.65 9.01 -0.61
C ILE A 102 4.09 8.55 -0.82
N ILE A 103 4.73 7.99 0.22
CA ILE A 103 6.09 7.47 0.10
C ILE A 103 6.16 6.37 -0.97
N LEU A 104 5.21 5.44 -0.96
CA LEU A 104 5.13 4.38 -1.98
C LEU A 104 4.96 4.93 -3.39
N ASP A 105 4.06 5.89 -3.58
CA ASP A 105 3.86 6.54 -4.87
C ASP A 105 5.14 7.25 -5.34
N VAL A 106 5.81 8.00 -4.47
CA VAL A 106 7.08 8.69 -4.79
C VAL A 106 8.16 7.70 -5.22
N VAL A 107 8.35 6.61 -4.46
CA VAL A 107 9.37 5.60 -4.77
C VAL A 107 9.04 4.90 -6.09
N ILE A 108 7.80 4.42 -6.27
CA ILE A 108 7.39 3.73 -7.50
C ILE A 108 7.53 4.67 -8.71
N ASN A 109 7.08 5.92 -8.61
CA ASN A 109 7.24 6.90 -9.68
C ASN A 109 8.72 7.17 -10.01
N SER A 110 9.60 7.22 -9.00
CA SER A 110 11.04 7.40 -9.20
C SER A 110 11.68 6.20 -9.91
N LEU A 111 11.30 4.98 -9.51
CA LEU A 111 11.76 3.73 -10.13
C LEU A 111 11.30 3.61 -11.58
N GLU A 112 10.04 3.96 -11.85
CA GLU A 112 9.46 4.01 -13.20
C GLU A 112 10.18 5.04 -14.08
N LYS A 113 10.45 6.24 -13.57
CA LYS A 113 11.17 7.30 -14.30
C LYS A 113 12.60 6.90 -14.66
N ARG A 114 13.28 6.16 -13.78
CA ARG A 114 14.68 5.72 -13.97
C ARG A 114 14.80 4.44 -14.80
N GLN A 115 13.70 3.82 -15.22
CA GLN A 115 13.70 2.52 -15.91
C GLN A 115 14.53 1.46 -15.17
N THR A 116 14.41 1.44 -13.84
CA THR A 116 15.21 0.55 -12.99
C THR A 116 14.98 -0.92 -13.33
N PRO A 117 16.03 -1.77 -13.27
CA PRO A 117 15.89 -3.19 -13.50
C PRO A 117 15.00 -3.84 -12.44
N VAL A 118 14.32 -4.92 -12.82
CA VAL A 118 13.25 -5.55 -12.03
C VAL A 118 13.71 -5.94 -10.63
N TYR A 119 14.92 -6.47 -10.47
CA TYR A 119 15.44 -6.88 -9.16
C TYR A 119 15.62 -5.69 -8.20
N GLN A 120 16.06 -4.53 -8.70
CA GLN A 120 16.15 -3.30 -7.89
C GLN A 120 14.76 -2.80 -7.51
N ALA A 121 13.79 -2.86 -8.43
CA ALA A 121 12.41 -2.48 -8.13
C ALA A 121 11.78 -3.38 -7.05
N ILE A 122 12.02 -4.70 -7.10
CA ILE A 122 11.56 -5.64 -6.06
C ILE A 122 12.11 -5.24 -4.70
N VAL A 123 13.43 -5.04 -4.59
CA VAL A 123 14.08 -4.69 -3.31
C VAL A 123 13.58 -3.34 -2.81
N ALA A 124 13.58 -2.31 -3.65
CA ALA A 124 13.18 -0.96 -3.27
C ALA A 124 11.72 -0.87 -2.82
N ILE A 125 10.79 -1.49 -3.55
CA ILE A 125 9.36 -1.49 -3.19
C ILE A 125 9.14 -2.30 -1.89
N SER A 126 9.83 -3.43 -1.71
CA SER A 126 9.71 -4.24 -0.48
C SER A 126 10.22 -3.48 0.74
N ILE A 127 11.37 -2.80 0.64
CA ILE A 127 11.89 -1.94 1.72
C ILE A 127 10.94 -0.76 1.98
N THR A 128 10.36 -0.17 0.94
CA THR A 128 9.42 0.94 1.11
C THR A 128 8.13 0.49 1.79
N ALA A 129 7.61 -0.70 1.45
CA ALA A 129 6.46 -1.30 2.10
C ALA A 129 6.74 -1.65 3.58
N MET A 130 7.97 -2.10 3.88
CA MET A 130 8.46 -2.27 5.25
C MET A 130 8.41 -0.93 6.03
N ILE A 131 8.98 0.14 5.47
CA ILE A 131 8.99 1.48 6.10
C ILE A 131 7.56 1.99 6.28
N ALA A 132 6.70 1.84 5.28
CA ALA A 132 5.27 2.20 5.34
C ALA A 132 4.55 1.49 6.50
N ASN A 133 4.83 0.20 6.71
CA ASN A 133 4.25 -0.54 7.82
C ASN A 133 4.83 -0.13 9.18
N LEU A 134 6.13 0.18 9.24
CA LEU A 134 6.78 0.71 10.44
C LEU A 134 6.27 2.11 10.82
N LEU A 135 5.95 2.96 9.85
CA LEU A 135 5.25 4.23 10.12
C LEU A 135 3.89 3.97 10.76
N CYS A 136 3.17 2.95 10.32
CA CYS A 136 1.92 2.53 10.96
C CYS A 136 2.12 1.93 12.37
N PHE A 137 3.34 1.55 12.75
CA PHE A 137 3.69 1.14 14.12
C PHE A 137 3.86 2.35 15.04
N THR A 138 4.34 3.50 14.54
CA THR A 138 4.53 4.75 15.32
C THR A 138 3.27 5.19 16.07
N LYS A 139 2.07 4.87 15.54
CA LYS A 139 0.80 5.10 16.25
C LYS A 139 0.76 4.49 17.66
N ARG A 140 1.40 3.33 17.86
CA ARG A 140 1.41 2.62 19.15
C ARG A 140 2.29 3.35 20.16
N LEU A 141 3.22 4.17 19.70
CA LEU A 141 4.04 5.04 20.52
C LEU A 141 3.28 6.33 20.87
N LEU A 142 2.44 6.82 19.96
CA LEU A 142 1.69 8.08 20.12
C LEU A 142 0.40 7.95 20.93
N VAL A 143 -0.31 6.83 20.79
CA VAL A 143 -1.53 6.56 21.54
C VAL A 143 -1.25 5.38 22.47
N PRO A 144 -0.82 5.62 23.73
CA PRO A 144 -0.72 4.55 24.71
C PRO A 144 -2.09 3.91 24.83
N ALA A 145 -2.16 2.60 24.59
CA ALA A 145 -3.39 1.84 24.56
C ALA A 145 -3.97 1.67 25.98
N GLY A 146 -4.47 2.77 26.58
CA GLY A 146 -5.05 2.78 27.92
C GLY A 146 -4.13 2.22 29.02
N PRO A 147 -4.63 2.14 30.26
CA PRO A 147 -3.97 1.43 31.33
C PRO A 147 -4.22 -0.08 31.14
N SER A 148 -3.59 -0.69 30.14
CA SER A 148 -3.34 -2.14 30.20
C SER A 148 -2.00 -2.32 30.91
N PRO A 149 -2.00 -2.64 32.22
CA PRO A 149 -0.78 -2.82 32.97
C PRO A 149 -0.20 -4.16 32.53
N ARG A 150 1.01 -4.17 31.96
CA ARG A 150 2.02 -5.25 32.20
C ARG A 150 3.29 -5.19 31.34
N PHE A 151 3.45 -4.35 30.32
CA PHE A 151 4.64 -4.49 29.44
C PHE A 151 5.28 -3.19 28.92
N LEU A 152 5.18 -2.08 29.65
CA LEU A 152 5.89 -0.85 29.27
C LEU A 152 7.37 -0.84 29.67
N PHE A 153 7.81 -1.70 30.60
CA PHE A 153 9.20 -1.73 31.09
C PHE A 153 9.85 -3.13 31.16
N GLY A 154 9.23 -4.17 30.58
CA GLY A 154 9.78 -5.53 30.45
C GLY A 154 9.97 -5.90 28.98
N GLN A 155 11.22 -5.89 28.50
CA GLN A 155 11.62 -5.58 27.13
C GLN A 155 11.66 -6.69 26.02
N PRO A 156 11.00 -7.87 26.05
CA PRO A 156 10.95 -8.75 24.87
C PRO A 156 9.92 -8.34 23.80
N GLY A 157 8.90 -7.55 24.17
CA GLY A 157 7.72 -7.29 23.33
C GLY A 157 7.91 -6.21 22.26
N LEU A 158 8.77 -5.21 22.48
CA LEU A 158 8.89 -4.08 21.55
C LEU A 158 9.67 -4.47 20.29
N TRP A 159 10.80 -5.16 20.45
CA TRP A 159 11.61 -5.65 19.35
C TRP A 159 10.87 -6.69 18.52
N SER A 160 10.16 -7.63 19.15
CA SER A 160 9.35 -8.62 18.44
C SER A 160 8.23 -7.97 17.64
N ASN A 161 7.56 -6.94 18.17
CA ASN A 161 6.58 -6.15 17.42
C ASN A 161 7.24 -5.44 16.23
N LEU A 162 8.36 -4.75 16.44
CA LEU A 162 9.09 -4.04 15.39
C LEU A 162 9.48 -4.98 14.25
N ILE A 163 10.08 -6.13 14.59
CA ILE A 163 10.47 -7.17 13.64
C ILE A 163 9.25 -7.71 12.88
N SER A 164 8.15 -7.96 13.58
CA SER A 164 6.90 -8.43 12.97
C SER A 164 6.35 -7.42 11.96
N TYR A 165 6.29 -6.14 12.32
CA TYR A 165 5.87 -5.08 11.39
C TYR A 165 6.82 -4.96 10.19
N ALA A 166 8.13 -5.02 10.43
CA ALA A 166 9.11 -4.98 9.35
C ALA A 166 8.92 -6.16 8.39
N PHE A 167 8.84 -7.39 8.93
CA PHE A 167 8.65 -8.61 8.17
C PHE A 167 7.38 -8.57 7.33
N PHE A 168 6.21 -8.30 7.94
CA PHE A 168 4.96 -8.28 7.19
C PHE A 168 4.89 -7.17 6.14
N GLY A 169 5.50 -6.01 6.41
CA GLY A 169 5.59 -4.93 5.42
C GLY A 169 6.47 -5.33 4.23
N LEU A 170 7.62 -5.95 4.50
CA LEU A 170 8.52 -6.47 3.47
C LEU A 170 7.84 -7.55 2.64
N SER A 171 7.20 -8.53 3.29
CA SER A 171 6.44 -9.59 2.61
C SER A 171 5.31 -9.02 1.75
N ALA A 172 4.57 -8.02 2.23
CA ALA A 172 3.51 -7.38 1.48
C ALA A 172 4.01 -6.79 0.16
N GLY A 173 5.14 -6.05 0.22
CA GLY A 173 5.78 -5.47 -0.96
C GLY A 173 6.31 -6.52 -1.92
N LEU A 174 6.99 -7.56 -1.39
CA LEU A 174 7.54 -8.64 -2.20
C LEU A 174 6.44 -9.38 -2.97
N ILE A 175 5.37 -9.79 -2.28
CA ILE A 175 4.21 -10.48 -2.89
C ILE A 175 3.61 -9.61 -4.00
N ALA A 176 3.41 -8.32 -3.74
CA ALA A 176 2.80 -7.41 -4.70
C ALA A 176 3.64 -7.28 -5.98
N VAL A 177 4.95 -7.06 -5.87
CA VAL A 177 5.82 -6.87 -7.04
C VAL A 177 5.95 -8.16 -7.84
N VAL A 178 6.16 -9.30 -7.15
CA VAL A 178 6.27 -10.61 -7.82
C VAL A 178 4.98 -10.92 -8.58
N PHE A 179 3.82 -10.72 -7.95
CA PHE A 179 2.52 -10.94 -8.59
C PHE A 179 2.37 -10.12 -9.88
N VAL A 180 2.71 -8.83 -9.84
CA VAL A 180 2.60 -7.94 -11.01
C VAL A 180 3.60 -8.33 -12.10
N TYR A 181 4.82 -8.69 -11.72
CA TYR A 181 5.85 -9.15 -12.67
C TYR A 181 5.40 -10.42 -13.40
N VAL A 182 4.91 -11.42 -12.67
CA VAL A 182 4.39 -12.67 -13.23
C VAL A 182 3.23 -12.40 -14.19
N THR A 183 2.27 -11.56 -13.76
CA THR A 183 1.10 -11.18 -14.58
C THR A 183 1.51 -10.50 -15.89
N ASN A 184 2.46 -9.56 -15.83
CA ASN A 184 2.97 -8.87 -17.01
C ASN A 184 3.76 -9.80 -17.95
N ARG A 185 4.54 -10.74 -17.40
CA ARG A 185 5.28 -11.74 -18.19
C ARG A 185 4.32 -12.63 -18.98
N TYR A 186 3.23 -13.08 -18.36
CA TYR A 186 2.20 -13.86 -19.05
C TYR A 186 1.51 -13.06 -20.16
N LYS A 187 1.18 -11.79 -19.91
CA LYS A 187 0.55 -10.92 -20.90
C LYS A 187 1.43 -10.71 -22.13
N ASN A 188 2.74 -10.53 -21.94
CA ASN A 188 3.68 -10.37 -23.06
C ASN A 188 3.82 -11.64 -23.91
N ARG A 189 3.82 -12.83 -23.29
CA ARG A 189 3.87 -14.11 -24.02
C ARG A 189 2.66 -14.33 -24.94
N ARG A 190 1.47 -13.88 -24.55
CA ARG A 190 0.25 -14.02 -25.36
C ARG A 190 0.19 -13.09 -26.58
N ARG A 191 0.99 -12.03 -26.62
CA ARG A 191 1.02 -11.08 -27.76
C ARG A 191 1.92 -11.52 -28.90
N ILE A 192 2.76 -12.53 -28.67
CA ILE A 192 3.73 -13.05 -29.65
C ILE A 192 3.16 -14.27 -30.40
N LYS A 193 2.04 -14.81 -29.93
CA LYS A 193 1.25 -15.84 -30.59
C LYS A 193 0.08 -15.20 -31.32
#